data_AF-A0A1F2Y6K1-F1
#
_entry.id   AF-A0A1F2Y6K1-F1
#
_cell.length_a   1.000
_cell.length_b   1.000
_cell.length_c   1.000
_cell.angle_alpha   90.00
_cell.angle_beta   90.00
_cell.angle_gamma   90.00
#
_symmetry.space_group_name_H-M   'P 1'
#
loop_
_entity.id
_entity.type
_entity.pdbx_description
1 polymer ?
#
loop_
_entity_poly.entity_id
_entity_poly.type
_entity_poly.pdbx_seq_one_letter_code
_entity_poly.pdbx_strand_id
1 'polypeptide(L)'
;GHSLGSVLTFQAALQRPELFQQVIMIDPPLIMGKASFALHFAKMLKLKMVDTMSPAALSLRRRDHWESREQAAELLRPKGFYNDFDPDCFQAYIDYALTEDRVRGGVELTIAKMDEVHIFRTNPSLWWLPQGKPQVPMHLMIAEEGPFIGPGFPQIVKKKFGIPYQIVEGSHMFPLERPEETVTLIKTLIQENV
;
A
#
# COMPACT_ATOMS: atom_id res chain seq x y z
N GLY A 1 0.58 9.04 -2.57
CA GLY A 1 0.83 7.59 -2.80
C GLY A 1 -0.07 6.76 -1.90
N HIS A 2 -0.27 5.48 -2.19
CA HIS A 2 -0.95 4.52 -1.30
C HIS A 2 -0.02 3.36 -0.94
N SER A 3 -0.14 2.84 0.28
CA SER A 3 0.61 1.68 0.78
C SER A 3 2.12 1.80 0.49
N LEU A 4 2.74 0.83 -0.19
CA LEU A 4 4.15 0.91 -0.59
C LEU A 4 4.46 2.14 -1.46
N GLY A 5 3.53 2.55 -2.32
CA GLY A 5 3.66 3.78 -3.11
C GLY A 5 3.85 5.02 -2.22
N SER A 6 3.17 5.09 -1.07
CA SER A 6 3.38 6.17 -0.08
C SER A 6 4.80 6.19 0.47
N VAL A 7 5.34 5.01 0.79
CA VAL A 7 6.70 4.84 1.29
C VAL A 7 7.72 5.31 0.25
N LEU A 8 7.53 4.92 -1.01
CA LEU A 8 8.42 5.33 -2.12
C LEU A 8 8.32 6.83 -2.38
N THR A 9 7.11 7.41 -2.39
CA THR A 9 6.92 8.86 -2.53
C THR A 9 7.58 9.63 -1.39
N PHE A 10 7.47 9.12 -0.15
CA PHE A 10 8.12 9.73 1.00
C PHE A 10 9.65 9.74 0.87
N GLN A 11 10.26 8.63 0.47
CA GLN A 11 11.70 8.56 0.24
C GLN A 11 12.14 9.48 -0.91
N ALA A 12 11.38 9.51 -2.00
CA ALA A 12 11.67 10.39 -3.13
C ALA A 12 11.64 11.86 -2.71
N ALA A 13 10.64 12.28 -1.92
CA ALA A 13 10.53 13.64 -1.42
C ALA A 13 11.59 14.02 -0.39
N LEU A 14 12.11 13.06 0.39
CA LEU A 14 13.26 13.30 1.26
C LEU A 14 14.57 13.47 0.46
N GLN A 15 14.72 12.76 -0.66
CA GLN A 15 15.93 12.80 -1.48
C GLN A 15 15.97 13.99 -2.45
N ARG A 16 14.82 14.35 -3.03
CA ARG A 16 14.67 15.38 -4.07
C ARG A 16 13.47 16.29 -3.74
N PRO A 17 13.50 17.02 -2.61
CA PRO A 17 12.36 17.80 -2.14
C PRO A 17 11.90 18.87 -3.14
N GLU A 18 12.79 19.39 -3.98
CA GLU A 18 12.48 20.39 -5.01
C GLU A 18 11.56 19.88 -6.13
N LEU A 19 11.33 18.57 -6.22
CA LEU A 19 10.39 17.97 -7.18
C LEU A 19 8.97 17.87 -6.63
N PHE A 20 8.75 18.20 -5.36
CA PHE A 20 7.47 18.02 -4.69
C PHE A 20 7.00 19.33 -4.07
N GLN A 21 5.73 19.67 -4.29
CA GLN A 21 5.07 20.76 -3.57
C GLN A 21 4.45 20.25 -2.26
N GLN A 22 3.97 19.01 -2.25
CA GLN A 22 3.31 18.37 -1.11
C GLN A 22 3.35 16.85 -1.27
N VAL A 23 3.29 16.10 -0.16
CA VAL A 23 3.10 14.65 -0.17
C VAL A 23 1.92 14.21 0.70
N ILE A 24 0.91 13.59 0.08
CA ILE A 24 -0.17 12.91 0.79
C ILE A 24 0.09 11.40 0.75
N MET A 25 0.26 10.80 1.92
CA MET A 25 0.50 9.37 2.11
C MET A 25 -0.77 8.69 2.59
N ILE A 26 -1.25 7.73 1.82
CA ILE A 26 -2.47 6.98 2.08
C ILE A 26 -2.08 5.61 2.63
N ASP A 27 -2.51 5.34 3.86
CA ASP A 27 -2.24 4.18 4.71
C ASP A 27 -0.84 3.56 4.54
N PRO A 28 0.25 4.32 4.78
CA PRO A 28 1.59 3.87 4.49
C PRO A 28 2.07 2.79 5.49
N PRO A 29 2.75 1.72 5.04
CA PRO A 29 3.38 0.72 5.90
C PRO A 29 4.70 1.25 6.50
N LEU A 30 4.66 2.41 7.15
CA LEU A 30 5.77 2.98 7.91
C LEU A 30 5.91 2.25 9.24
N ILE A 31 6.41 1.01 9.17
CA ILE A 31 6.69 0.20 10.35
C ILE A 31 7.88 0.85 11.07
N MET A 32 7.58 1.52 12.18
CA MET A 32 8.51 2.38 12.92
C MET A 32 8.89 1.79 14.29
N GLY A 33 9.94 2.34 14.90
CA GLY A 33 10.37 1.96 16.25
C GLY A 33 10.95 0.55 16.35
N LYS A 34 10.76 -0.10 17.50
CA LYS A 34 11.31 -1.45 17.79
C LYS A 34 10.79 -2.52 16.82
N ALA A 35 9.56 -2.36 16.30
CA ALA A 35 8.99 -3.24 15.30
C ALA A 35 9.75 -3.18 13.96
N SER A 36 10.24 -2.00 13.58
CA SER A 36 11.08 -1.80 12.39
C SER A 36 12.41 -2.56 12.50
N PHE A 37 13.04 -2.47 13.67
CA PHE A 37 14.28 -3.18 13.99
C PHE A 37 14.09 -4.71 13.98
N ALA A 38 13.02 -5.20 14.62
CA ALA A 38 12.68 -6.62 14.62
C ALA A 38 12.38 -7.14 13.20
N LEU A 39 11.62 -6.38 12.41
CA LEU A 39 11.32 -6.74 11.01
C LEU A 39 12.59 -6.80 10.16
N HIS A 40 13.53 -5.87 10.35
CA HIS A 40 14.79 -5.89 9.62
C HIS A 40 15.66 -7.09 9.97
N PHE A 41 15.83 -7.39 11.26
CA PHE A 41 16.57 -8.58 11.67
C PHE A 41 15.88 -9.86 11.21
N ALA A 42 14.55 -9.92 11.23
CA ALA A 42 13.80 -11.05 10.71
C ALA A 42 14.02 -11.24 9.19
N LYS A 43 14.06 -10.15 8.41
CA LYS A 43 14.42 -10.17 6.99
C LYS A 43 15.88 -10.60 6.77
N MET A 44 16.81 -10.03 7.53
CA MET A 44 18.26 -10.29 7.41
C MET A 44 18.61 -11.74 7.74
N LEU A 45 17.98 -12.32 8.77
CA LEU A 45 18.22 -13.68 9.23
C LEU A 45 17.45 -14.76 8.44
N LYS A 46 16.72 -14.38 7.37
CA LYS A 46 15.89 -15.28 6.53
C LYS A 46 15.05 -16.27 7.37
N LEU A 47 14.49 -15.81 8.48
CA LEU A 47 13.73 -16.67 9.37
C LEU A 47 12.48 -17.18 8.63
N LYS A 48 12.36 -18.50 8.47
CA LYS A 48 11.29 -19.18 7.73
C LYS A 48 9.86 -18.79 8.18
N MET A 49 9.71 -18.24 9.40
CA MET A 49 8.42 -17.70 9.89
C MET A 49 7.95 -16.44 9.13
N VAL A 50 8.84 -15.68 8.48
CA VAL A 50 8.46 -14.56 7.61
C VAL A 50 7.96 -15.09 6.26
N ASP A 51 8.38 -16.28 5.82
CA ASP A 51 8.02 -16.85 4.52
C ASP A 51 6.62 -17.49 4.46
N THR A 52 5.92 -17.72 5.58
CA THR A 52 4.59 -18.35 5.57
C THR A 52 3.41 -17.37 5.71
N MET A 53 3.64 -16.15 6.19
CA MET A 53 2.60 -15.12 6.39
C MET A 53 3.00 -13.71 5.89
N SER A 54 4.15 -13.55 5.21
CA SER A 54 4.47 -12.27 4.57
C SER A 54 3.59 -11.98 3.35
N PRO A 55 3.47 -10.71 2.93
CA PRO A 55 2.84 -10.36 1.66
C PRO A 55 3.41 -11.15 0.47
N ALA A 56 4.72 -11.44 0.47
CA ALA A 56 5.35 -12.29 -0.54
C ALA A 56 4.80 -13.74 -0.53
N ALA A 57 4.57 -14.32 0.65
CA ALA A 57 3.99 -15.65 0.77
C ALA A 57 2.53 -15.70 0.28
N LEU A 58 1.77 -14.64 0.55
CA LEU A 58 0.39 -14.49 0.08
C LEU A 58 0.34 -14.33 -1.45
N SER A 59 1.20 -13.47 -2.02
CA SER A 59 1.37 -13.37 -3.47
C SER A 59 1.70 -14.74 -4.07
N LEU A 60 2.59 -15.54 -3.46
CA LEU A 60 2.94 -16.90 -3.91
C LEU A 60 1.78 -17.92 -3.94
N ARG A 61 0.70 -17.69 -3.21
CA ARG A 61 -0.50 -18.56 -3.23
C ARG A 61 -1.62 -18.01 -4.11
N ARG A 62 -1.43 -16.81 -4.64
CA ARG A 62 -2.41 -16.14 -5.47
C ARG A 62 -2.61 -16.89 -6.78
N ARG A 63 -3.87 -17.09 -7.14
CA ARG A 63 -4.29 -17.49 -8.49
C ARG A 63 -3.94 -16.35 -9.43
N ASP A 64 -3.26 -16.68 -10.51
CA ASP A 64 -2.77 -15.71 -11.50
C ASP A 64 -3.40 -15.88 -12.88
N HIS A 65 -4.31 -16.86 -13.06
CA HIS A 65 -4.92 -17.20 -14.34
C HIS A 65 -6.41 -17.57 -14.21
N TRP A 66 -7.24 -17.15 -15.16
CA TRP A 66 -8.68 -17.42 -15.25
C TRP A 66 -9.11 -17.70 -16.70
N GLU A 67 -10.21 -18.43 -16.88
CA GLU A 67 -10.73 -18.77 -18.21
C GLU A 67 -11.29 -17.55 -18.95
N SER A 68 -11.80 -16.56 -18.22
CA SER A 68 -12.28 -15.29 -18.77
C SER A 68 -12.29 -14.19 -17.69
N ARG A 69 -12.54 -12.93 -18.10
CA ARG A 69 -12.70 -11.81 -17.16
C ARG A 69 -13.96 -11.97 -16.29
N GLU A 70 -15.02 -12.55 -16.84
CA GLU A 70 -16.26 -12.85 -16.12
C GLU A 70 -16.00 -13.87 -15.01
N GLN A 71 -15.29 -14.97 -15.31
CA GLN A 71 -14.88 -15.93 -14.29
C GLN A 71 -13.98 -15.28 -13.24
N ALA A 72 -13.06 -14.40 -13.65
CA ALA A 72 -12.21 -13.68 -12.71
C ALA A 72 -13.05 -12.81 -11.76
N ALA A 73 -14.03 -12.07 -12.28
CA ALA A 73 -14.94 -11.24 -11.51
C ALA A 73 -15.72 -12.06 -10.48
N GLU A 74 -16.35 -13.17 -10.89
CA GLU A 74 -17.12 -14.05 -10.00
C GLU A 74 -16.27 -14.61 -8.86
N LEU A 75 -15.02 -14.99 -9.16
CA LEU A 75 -14.14 -15.63 -8.17
C LEU A 75 -13.35 -14.64 -7.30
N LEU A 76 -13.16 -13.40 -7.76
CA LEU A 76 -12.46 -12.37 -7.01
C LEU A 76 -13.42 -11.59 -6.12
N ARG A 77 -14.63 -11.26 -6.58
CA ARG A 77 -15.57 -10.41 -5.84
C ARG A 77 -15.79 -10.83 -4.38
N PRO A 78 -16.04 -12.12 -4.04
CA PRO A 78 -16.31 -12.48 -2.64
C PRO A 78 -15.04 -12.59 -1.77
N LYS A 79 -13.85 -12.28 -2.29
CA LYS A 79 -12.58 -12.57 -1.60
C LYS A 79 -11.93 -11.34 -1.00
N GLY A 80 -11.65 -11.40 0.30
CA GLY A 80 -10.79 -10.44 0.99
C GLY A 80 -11.22 -9.00 0.71
N PHE A 81 -10.26 -8.16 0.31
CA PHE A 81 -10.51 -6.74 0.06
C PHE A 81 -11.41 -6.46 -1.16
N TYR A 82 -11.53 -7.39 -2.13
CA TYR A 82 -12.36 -7.15 -3.33
C TYR A 82 -13.85 -7.08 -3.01
N ASN A 83 -14.27 -7.66 -1.88
CA ASN A 83 -15.65 -7.67 -1.46
C ASN A 83 -16.18 -6.26 -1.21
N ASP A 84 -15.32 -5.43 -0.64
CA ASP A 84 -15.68 -4.10 -0.14
C ASP A 84 -15.33 -2.99 -1.15
N PHE A 85 -14.72 -3.34 -2.29
CA PHE A 85 -14.46 -2.39 -3.36
C PHE A 85 -15.77 -1.81 -3.89
N ASP A 86 -15.72 -0.51 -4.13
CA ASP A 86 -16.69 0.21 -4.94
C ASP A 86 -16.89 -0.53 -6.29
N PRO A 87 -18.13 -0.64 -6.80
CA PRO A 87 -18.40 -1.40 -8.03
C PRO A 87 -17.57 -0.94 -9.23
N ASP A 88 -17.37 0.36 -9.40
CA ASP A 88 -16.61 0.91 -10.54
C ASP A 88 -15.11 0.64 -10.35
N CYS A 89 -14.60 0.76 -9.12
CA CYS A 89 -13.22 0.38 -8.80
C CYS A 89 -12.95 -1.12 -9.05
N PHE A 90 -13.91 -1.97 -8.68
CA PHE A 90 -13.81 -3.41 -8.92
C PHE A 90 -13.87 -3.74 -10.42
N GLN A 91 -14.78 -3.10 -11.17
CA GLN A 91 -14.86 -3.30 -12.61
C GLN A 91 -13.55 -2.86 -13.31
N ALA A 92 -13.03 -1.69 -12.96
CA ALA A 92 -11.73 -1.24 -13.46
C ALA A 92 -10.60 -2.21 -13.10
N TYR A 93 -10.64 -2.83 -11.92
CA TYR A 93 -9.69 -3.89 -11.58
C TYR A 93 -9.77 -5.07 -12.56
N ILE A 94 -10.96 -5.57 -12.86
CA ILE A 94 -11.16 -6.68 -13.80
C ILE A 94 -10.73 -6.31 -15.22
N ASP A 95 -10.97 -5.07 -15.63
CA ASP A 95 -10.64 -4.60 -16.98
C ASP A 95 -9.13 -4.45 -17.19
N TYR A 96 -8.42 -3.89 -16.21
CA TYR A 96 -7.04 -3.43 -16.38
C TYR A 96 -5.98 -4.23 -15.61
N ALA A 97 -6.34 -4.92 -14.53
CA ALA A 97 -5.40 -5.78 -13.80
C ALA A 97 -5.21 -7.14 -14.49
N LEU A 98 -5.98 -7.43 -15.55
CA LEU A 98 -5.95 -8.67 -16.31
C LEU A 98 -5.57 -8.43 -17.77
N THR A 99 -4.69 -9.27 -18.30
CA THR A 99 -4.27 -9.31 -19.71
C THR A 99 -4.57 -10.69 -20.32
N GLU A 100 -4.61 -10.78 -21.64
CA GLU A 100 -4.79 -12.04 -22.35
C GLU A 100 -3.61 -12.99 -22.09
N ASP A 101 -3.90 -14.21 -21.64
CA ASP A 101 -2.92 -15.27 -21.49
C ASP A 101 -2.82 -16.04 -22.81
N ARG A 102 -1.81 -15.70 -23.62
CA ARG A 102 -1.62 -16.29 -24.95
C ARG A 102 -1.14 -17.74 -24.91
N VAL A 103 -0.65 -18.22 -23.77
CA VAL A 103 -0.06 -19.56 -23.64
C VAL A 103 -1.10 -20.57 -23.17
N ARG A 104 -1.88 -20.22 -22.15
CA ARG A 104 -2.93 -21.08 -21.56
C ARG A 104 -4.31 -20.80 -22.15
N GLY A 105 -4.50 -19.69 -22.88
CA GLY A 105 -5.82 -19.14 -23.21
C GLY A 105 -6.41 -18.41 -22.01
N GLY A 106 -7.48 -17.64 -22.18
CA GLY A 106 -8.11 -16.88 -21.10
C GLY A 106 -7.32 -15.64 -20.68
N VAL A 107 -7.31 -15.32 -19.38
CA VAL A 107 -6.68 -14.10 -18.84
C VAL A 107 -5.77 -14.39 -17.66
N GLU A 108 -4.76 -13.54 -17.47
CA GLU A 108 -3.83 -13.59 -16.35
C GLU A 108 -3.55 -12.19 -15.77
N LEU A 109 -2.93 -12.13 -14.59
CA LEU A 109 -2.55 -10.85 -13.98
C LEU A 109 -1.56 -10.08 -14.87
N THR A 110 -1.81 -8.79 -15.08
CA THR A 110 -0.89 -7.90 -15.83
C THR A 110 0.46 -7.73 -15.12
N ILE A 111 0.46 -7.78 -13.79
CA ILE A 111 1.67 -7.79 -12.97
C ILE A 111 1.93 -9.23 -12.56
N ALA A 112 3.10 -9.77 -12.94
CA ALA A 112 3.44 -11.12 -12.59
C ALA A 112 3.54 -11.25 -11.06
N LYS A 113 2.95 -12.31 -10.55
CA LYS A 113 3.01 -12.71 -9.13
C LYS A 113 4.44 -12.68 -8.54
N MET A 114 5.44 -13.07 -9.34
CA MET A 114 6.83 -13.08 -8.91
C MET A 114 7.43 -11.67 -8.78
N ASP A 115 6.92 -10.70 -9.52
CA ASP A 115 7.32 -9.30 -9.38
C ASP A 115 6.82 -8.74 -8.04
N GLU A 116 5.56 -8.99 -7.68
CA GLU A 116 5.03 -8.64 -6.36
C GLU A 116 5.88 -9.25 -5.22
N VAL A 117 6.22 -10.54 -5.35
CA VAL A 117 7.09 -11.25 -4.38
C VAL A 117 8.45 -10.56 -4.25
N HIS A 118 9.05 -10.16 -5.37
CA HIS A 118 10.33 -9.48 -5.36
C HIS A 118 10.24 -8.11 -4.68
N ILE A 119 9.21 -7.32 -5.03
CA ILE A 119 8.94 -6.01 -4.44
C ILE A 119 8.82 -6.11 -2.91
N PHE A 120 7.98 -7.02 -2.40
CA PHE A 120 7.77 -7.16 -0.95
C PHE A 120 9.01 -7.65 -0.19
N ARG A 121 9.88 -8.42 -0.84
CA ARG A 121 11.17 -8.82 -0.25
C ARG A 121 12.10 -7.61 -0.08
N THR A 122 12.08 -6.69 -1.03
CA THR A 122 12.93 -5.48 -1.03
C THR A 122 12.39 -4.32 -0.20
N ASN A 123 11.22 -4.45 0.45
CA ASN A 123 10.60 -3.34 1.19
C ASN A 123 11.59 -2.66 2.16
N PRO A 124 11.72 -1.33 2.10
CA PRO A 124 12.65 -0.58 2.94
C PRO A 124 12.29 -0.82 4.40
N SER A 125 13.28 -1.30 5.15
CA SER A 125 13.12 -1.58 6.57
C SER A 125 13.83 -0.55 7.44
N LEU A 126 14.86 0.15 6.93
CA LEU A 126 15.81 1.01 7.66
C LEU A 126 15.24 2.28 8.34
N TRP A 127 13.93 2.33 8.62
CA TRP A 127 13.27 3.48 9.21
C TRP A 127 13.72 3.83 10.64
N TRP A 128 14.43 2.92 11.36
CA TRP A 128 15.04 3.23 12.66
C TRP A 128 16.27 4.13 12.56
N LEU A 129 16.93 4.20 11.38
CA LEU A 129 18.09 5.08 11.21
C LEU A 129 17.67 6.56 11.31
N PRO A 130 18.63 7.46 11.61
CA PRO A 130 18.43 8.89 11.44
C PRO A 130 17.99 9.17 10.00
N GLN A 131 16.93 9.96 9.86
CA GLN A 131 16.38 10.36 8.57
C GLN A 131 16.32 11.88 8.54
N GLY A 132 16.44 12.47 7.35
CA GLY A 132 16.22 13.89 7.15
C GLY A 132 14.82 14.29 7.60
N LYS A 133 14.66 15.54 8.04
CA LYS A 133 13.33 16.10 8.27
C LYS A 133 12.65 16.38 6.92
N PRO A 134 11.33 16.19 6.79
CA PRO A 134 10.59 16.62 5.63
C PRO A 134 10.83 18.11 5.34
N GLN A 135 11.13 18.44 4.09
CA GLN A 135 11.31 19.82 3.63
C GLN A 135 10.07 20.36 2.88
N VAL A 136 9.11 19.47 2.60
CA VAL A 136 7.85 19.78 1.93
C VAL A 136 6.69 19.42 2.87
N PRO A 137 5.53 20.09 2.79
CA PRO A 137 4.34 19.71 3.55
C PRO A 137 3.95 18.25 3.27
N MET A 138 3.66 17.51 4.33
CA MET A 138 3.25 16.11 4.23
C MET A 138 2.04 15.83 5.13
N HIS A 139 1.19 14.90 4.71
CA HIS A 139 0.03 14.47 5.50
C HIS A 139 -0.16 12.95 5.39
N LEU A 140 -0.56 12.30 6.50
CA LEU A 140 -0.93 10.89 6.52
C LEU A 140 -2.45 10.71 6.61
N MET A 141 -3.02 9.93 5.71
CA MET A 141 -4.37 9.39 5.80
C MET A 141 -4.26 7.94 6.26
N ILE A 142 -4.79 7.60 7.43
CA ILE A 142 -4.64 6.28 8.05
C ILE A 142 -5.99 5.58 8.10
N ALA A 143 -6.03 4.32 7.66
CA ALA A 143 -7.25 3.53 7.73
C ALA A 143 -7.65 3.27 9.19
N GLU A 144 -8.93 3.44 9.50
CA GLU A 144 -9.52 3.09 10.79
C GLU A 144 -9.39 1.58 11.05
N GLU A 145 -9.72 0.78 10.03
CA GLU A 145 -9.61 -0.68 10.05
C GLU A 145 -8.32 -1.14 9.36
N GLY A 146 -7.20 -0.52 9.74
CA GLY A 146 -5.88 -0.76 9.17
C GLY A 146 -4.91 -1.47 10.13
N PRO A 147 -3.90 -2.20 9.61
CA PRO A 147 -2.90 -2.85 10.44
C PRO A 147 -1.93 -1.88 11.15
N PHE A 148 -1.98 -0.59 10.83
CA PHE A 148 -0.96 0.39 11.24
C PHE A 148 -1.38 1.30 12.40
N ILE A 149 -2.67 1.54 12.59
CA ILE A 149 -3.17 2.41 13.66
C ILE A 149 -3.00 1.75 15.04
N GLY A 150 -3.33 0.47 15.17
CA GLY A 150 -3.24 -0.28 16.43
C GLY A 150 -1.84 -0.29 17.05
N PRO A 151 -0.77 -0.56 16.27
CA PRO A 151 0.62 -0.47 16.75
C PRO A 151 1.13 0.95 17.08
N GLY A 152 0.36 1.99 16.77
CA GLY A 152 0.73 3.38 17.05
C GLY A 152 1.75 3.98 16.08
N PHE A 153 1.89 3.43 14.86
CA PHE A 153 2.86 3.93 13.88
C PHE A 153 2.62 5.39 13.47
N PRO A 154 1.38 5.86 13.20
CA PRO A 154 1.13 7.26 12.84
C PRO A 154 1.60 8.25 13.92
N GLN A 155 1.43 7.91 15.19
CA GLN A 155 1.86 8.70 16.35
C GLN A 155 3.39 8.79 16.39
N ILE A 156 4.08 7.68 16.11
CA ILE A 156 5.55 7.66 16.03
C ILE A 156 6.03 8.51 14.85
N VAL A 157 5.37 8.43 13.69
CA VAL A 157 5.71 9.25 12.51
C VAL A 157 5.50 10.73 12.80
N LYS A 158 4.37 11.11 13.41
CA LYS A 158 4.11 12.49 13.85
C LYS A 158 5.18 12.99 14.81
N LYS A 159 5.57 12.19 15.80
CA LYS A 159 6.63 12.56 16.76
C LYS A 159 8.01 12.68 16.11
N LYS A 160 8.37 11.77 15.20
CA LYS A 160 9.71 11.71 14.58
C LYS A 160 9.89 12.76 13.48
N PHE A 161 8.86 12.97 12.65
CA PHE A 161 8.96 13.77 11.43
C PHE A 161 8.10 15.03 11.46
N GLY A 162 7.24 15.22 12.45
CA GLY A 162 6.31 16.36 12.51
C GLY A 162 5.13 16.26 11.55
N ILE A 163 4.92 15.10 10.92
CA ILE A 163 3.90 14.90 9.89
C ILE A 163 2.53 14.68 10.56
N PRO A 164 1.52 15.53 10.32
CA PRO A 164 0.16 15.31 10.81
C PRO A 164 -0.47 14.06 10.19
N TYR A 165 -1.43 13.49 10.90
CA TYR A 165 -2.23 12.37 10.42
C TYR A 165 -3.70 12.55 10.78
N GLN A 166 -4.56 11.96 9.96
CA GLN A 166 -5.99 11.82 10.22
C GLN A 166 -6.42 10.37 9.97
N ILE A 167 -7.43 9.94 10.72
CA ILE A 167 -8.04 8.61 10.58
C ILE A 167 -9.16 8.72 9.55
N VAL A 168 -9.23 7.76 8.64
CA VAL A 168 -10.20 7.67 7.55
C VAL A 168 -10.95 6.35 7.69
N GLU A 169 -12.27 6.40 7.59
CA GLU A 169 -13.14 5.23 7.68
C GLU A 169 -12.84 4.24 6.53
N GLY A 170 -12.86 2.95 6.84
CA GLY A 170 -12.57 1.87 5.89
C GLY A 170 -11.30 1.09 6.21
N SER A 171 -11.00 0.11 5.35
CA SER A 171 -9.85 -0.79 5.52
C SER A 171 -8.57 -0.18 4.94
N HIS A 172 -7.46 -0.94 4.93
CA HIS A 172 -6.25 -0.58 4.18
C HIS A 172 -6.55 -0.18 2.72
N MET A 173 -7.62 -0.71 2.13
CA MET A 173 -8.03 -0.46 0.75
C MET A 173 -9.13 0.60 0.62
N PHE A 174 -9.36 1.44 1.64
CA PHE A 174 -10.37 2.50 1.61
C PHE A 174 -10.36 3.40 0.35
N PRO A 175 -9.23 3.67 -0.34
CA PRO A 175 -9.27 4.44 -1.59
C PRO A 175 -10.06 3.78 -2.73
N LEU A 176 -10.19 2.44 -2.69
CA LEU A 176 -10.92 1.64 -3.67
C LEU A 176 -12.30 1.20 -3.14
N GLU A 177 -12.54 1.32 -1.83
CA GLU A 177 -13.83 1.06 -1.19
C GLU A 177 -14.71 2.34 -1.21
N ARG A 178 -14.09 3.50 -1.01
CA ARG A 178 -14.74 4.81 -0.87
C ARG A 178 -14.01 5.88 -1.71
N PRO A 179 -14.00 5.73 -3.05
CA PRO A 179 -13.19 6.57 -3.93
C PRO A 179 -13.58 8.05 -3.86
N GLU A 180 -14.88 8.38 -3.86
CA GLU A 180 -15.36 9.77 -3.85
C GLU A 180 -14.99 10.53 -2.57
N GLU A 181 -15.14 9.88 -1.42
CA GLU A 181 -14.75 10.45 -0.13
C GLU A 181 -13.24 10.62 -0.02
N THR A 182 -12.48 9.62 -0.50
CA THR A 182 -11.02 9.69 -0.56
C THR A 182 -10.55 10.85 -1.43
N VAL A 183 -11.15 11.03 -2.62
CA VAL A 183 -10.84 12.12 -3.54
C VAL A 183 -11.19 13.47 -2.93
N THR A 184 -12.34 13.59 -2.26
CA THR A 184 -12.75 14.82 -1.57
C THR A 184 -11.72 15.20 -0.52
N LEU A 185 -11.30 14.25 0.30
CA LEU A 185 -10.31 14.48 1.35
C LEU A 185 -8.94 14.86 0.80
N ILE A 186 -8.49 14.21 -0.27
CA ILE A 186 -7.24 14.58 -0.97
C ILE A 186 -7.32 16.01 -1.49
N LYS A 187 -8.44 16.40 -2.13
CA LYS A 187 -8.63 17.76 -2.65
C LYS A 187 -8.59 18.81 -1.55
N THR A 188 -9.24 18.54 -0.41
CA THR A 188 -9.18 19.42 0.77
C THR A 188 -7.74 19.60 1.25
N LEU A 189 -7.01 18.50 1.45
CA LEU A 189 -5.61 18.55 1.90
C LEU A 189 -4.68 19.29 0.93
N ILE A 190 -4.94 19.20 -0.38
CA ILE A 190 -4.20 19.95 -1.40
C ILE A 190 -4.46 21.45 -1.20
N GLN A 191 -5.71 21.86 -1.05
CA GLN A 191 -6.09 23.27 -0.89
C GLN A 191 -5.58 23.90 0.41
N GLU A 192 -5.51 23.13 1.50
CA GLU A 192 -4.99 23.62 2.80
C GLU A 192 -3.47 23.94 2.78
N ASN A 193 -2.74 23.48 1.76
CA ASN A 193 -1.30 23.69 1.63
C ASN A 193 -0.91 24.61 0.45
N VAL A 194 -1.89 25.28 -0.17
CA VAL A 194 -1.69 26.37 -1.13
C VAL A 194 -1.57 27.71 -0.40
#